data_AF-A0A3D1P8X8-F1
#
_entry.id   AF-A0A3D1P8X8-F1
#
_cell.length_a   1.000
_cell.length_b   1.000
_cell.length_c   1.000
_cell.angle_alpha   90.00
_cell.angle_beta   90.00
_cell.angle_gamma   90.00
#
_symmetry.space_group_name_H-M   'P 1'
#
loop_
_entity.id
_entity.type
_entity.pdbx_description
1 polymer ?
#
loop_
_entity_poly.entity_id
_entity_poly.type
_entity_poly.pdbx_seq_one_letter_code
_entity_poly.pdbx_strand_id
1 'polypeptide(L)'
;MKPEPESINQWFPSEQQDKYISRLIEQGQGHITRCQAKCYVRLRAYLLVKQQGKLGKEVKLPLKELSLPEGFVSCTHREAAALFYCDQKQGSERSAGMMLNKLCEIELIEKQFDGNTINIQVQYLPNLTTPPQPVESVKLKVDAFRHNDAIPVANFLSRLYRWINNDTAAVEYKIVKLLRDWVKQYPTGMRVLRRCDNSNPVGFYVLYPTAPESERNFFLPPSKALHLCSDSDIDPFQIAIPGKDDCTGVFFRSWRLDTPYLNRDNVRRFVEDTQKTLVQMQADFPNLCDLYLMIVHPVHSYIEVAVALGFQKIGEDPNAPVYWMYTSLDQFLSLDIKKALSKLEFAPPCAEL
;
A
#
# COMPACT_ATOMS: atom_id res chain seq x y z
N MET A 1 34.46 -2.10 -0.55
CA MET A 1 34.71 -0.78 0.05
C MET A 1 33.51 -0.42 0.93
N LYS A 2 33.72 -0.02 2.20
CA LYS A 2 32.60 0.38 3.08
C LYS A 2 32.37 1.89 2.86
N PRO A 3 31.20 2.32 2.35
CA PRO A 3 30.98 3.75 2.11
C PRO A 3 30.96 4.51 3.43
N GLU A 4 31.70 5.61 3.49
CA GLU A 4 31.67 6.55 4.61
C GLU A 4 30.42 7.43 4.48
N PRO A 5 29.49 7.42 5.46
CA PRO A 5 28.24 8.18 5.36
C PRO A 5 28.44 9.69 5.20
N GLU A 6 29.48 10.23 5.86
CA GLU A 6 29.78 11.67 5.89
C GLU A 6 30.26 12.18 4.52
N SER A 7 30.85 11.29 3.72
CA SER A 7 31.40 11.59 2.40
C SER A 7 30.34 11.58 1.29
N ILE A 8 29.03 11.54 1.63
CA ILE A 8 27.94 11.42 0.65
C ILE A 8 28.00 12.45 -0.48
N ASN A 9 28.38 13.69 -0.17
CA ASN A 9 28.44 14.74 -1.18
C ASN A 9 29.57 14.52 -2.21
N GLN A 10 30.56 13.65 -1.91
CA GLN A 10 31.63 13.30 -2.86
C GLN A 10 31.15 12.28 -3.90
N TRP A 11 30.34 11.31 -3.47
CA TRP A 11 29.89 10.21 -4.32
C TRP A 11 28.44 10.32 -4.78
N PHE A 12 27.69 11.29 -4.26
CA PHE A 12 26.39 11.73 -4.76
C PHE A 12 26.25 13.25 -4.55
N PRO A 13 26.70 14.06 -5.52
CA PRO A 13 26.80 15.52 -5.38
C PRO A 13 25.47 16.21 -5.04
N SER A 14 25.55 17.34 -4.31
CA SER A 14 24.38 18.10 -3.84
C SER A 14 23.44 18.52 -4.97
N GLU A 15 23.97 18.92 -6.13
CA GLU A 15 23.14 19.25 -7.30
C GLU A 15 22.28 18.07 -7.77
N GLN A 16 22.82 16.86 -7.69
CA GLN A 16 22.09 15.66 -8.05
C GLN A 16 21.08 15.30 -6.95
N GLN A 17 21.45 15.45 -5.66
CA GLN A 17 20.51 15.31 -4.54
C GLN A 17 19.32 16.27 -4.69
N ASP A 18 19.55 17.54 -5.00
CA ASP A 18 18.51 18.57 -5.12
C ASP A 18 17.49 18.24 -6.21
N LYS A 19 17.90 17.61 -7.33
CA LYS A 19 16.96 17.14 -8.36
C LYS A 19 15.98 16.11 -7.79
N TYR A 20 16.46 15.14 -7.01
CA TYR A 20 15.59 14.12 -6.39
C TYR A 20 14.74 14.73 -5.27
N ILE A 21 15.30 15.64 -4.48
CA ILE A 21 14.60 16.34 -3.39
C ILE A 21 13.44 17.17 -3.95
N SER A 22 13.66 17.97 -4.99
CA SER A 22 12.60 18.80 -5.59
C SER A 22 11.48 17.93 -6.16
N ARG A 23 11.81 16.85 -6.88
CA ARG A 23 10.80 15.90 -7.39
C ARG A 23 9.99 15.27 -6.27
N LEU A 24 10.62 14.87 -5.16
CA LEU A 24 9.93 14.33 -3.98
C LEU A 24 8.96 15.33 -3.36
N ILE A 25 9.36 16.60 -3.26
CA ILE A 25 8.52 17.65 -2.69
C ILE A 25 7.34 17.97 -3.60
N GLU A 26 7.57 18.11 -4.90
CA GLU A 26 6.55 18.38 -5.92
C GLU A 26 5.50 17.25 -5.96
N GLN A 27 5.95 15.99 -5.89
CA GLN A 27 5.06 14.82 -5.89
C GLN A 27 4.38 14.58 -4.54
N GLY A 28 5.04 14.95 -3.44
CA GLY A 28 4.52 14.77 -2.09
C GLY A 28 3.38 15.72 -1.70
N GLN A 29 2.94 16.61 -2.60
CA GLN A 29 1.81 17.55 -2.42
C GLN A 29 1.75 18.22 -1.03
N GLY A 30 2.91 18.60 -0.48
CA GLY A 30 3.01 19.29 0.83
C GLY A 30 3.17 18.38 2.06
N HIS A 31 3.12 17.05 1.91
CA HIS A 31 3.28 16.09 3.02
C HIS A 31 4.74 15.74 3.34
N ILE A 32 5.65 15.95 2.38
CA ILE A 32 7.09 15.70 2.55
C ILE A 32 7.80 17.05 2.70
N THR A 33 8.33 17.30 3.89
CA THR A 33 9.19 18.48 4.11
C THR A 33 10.51 18.31 3.35
N ARG A 34 11.13 19.43 2.97
CA ARG A 34 12.47 19.42 2.35
C ARG A 34 13.50 18.67 3.19
N CYS A 35 13.38 18.74 4.52
CA CYS A 35 14.26 18.02 5.45
C CYS A 35 14.07 16.50 5.35
N GLN A 36 12.83 16.01 5.34
CA GLN A 36 12.52 14.58 5.15
C GLN A 36 13.00 14.10 3.78
N ALA A 37 12.68 14.85 2.71
CA ALA A 37 13.11 14.50 1.35
C ALA A 37 14.64 14.38 1.27
N LYS A 38 15.38 15.33 1.85
CA LYS A 38 16.84 15.31 1.90
C LYS A 38 17.38 14.09 2.66
N CYS A 39 16.85 13.81 3.85
CA CYS A 39 17.27 12.66 4.65
C CYS A 39 16.99 11.33 3.91
N TYR A 40 15.83 11.21 3.27
CA TYR A 40 15.45 10.04 2.48
C TYR A 40 16.36 9.82 1.28
N VAL A 41 16.61 10.86 0.48
CA VAL A 41 17.48 10.79 -0.71
C VAL A 41 18.89 10.35 -0.32
N ARG A 42 19.42 10.92 0.77
CA ARG A 42 20.72 10.53 1.30
C ARG A 42 20.75 9.09 1.79
N LEU A 43 19.73 8.68 2.56
CA LEU A 43 19.56 7.32 3.05
C LEU A 43 19.59 6.31 1.91
N ARG A 44 18.76 6.55 0.90
CA ARG A 44 18.64 5.68 -0.25
C ARG A 44 19.96 5.54 -1.01
N ALA A 45 20.69 6.64 -1.23
CA ALA A 45 21.98 6.61 -1.90
C ALA A 45 23.00 5.80 -1.10
N TYR A 46 23.05 6.01 0.22
CA TYR A 46 23.94 5.28 1.12
C TYR A 46 23.66 3.77 1.12
N LEU A 47 22.39 3.37 1.25
CA LEU A 47 22.01 1.95 1.26
C LEU A 47 22.34 1.26 -0.07
N LEU A 48 22.15 1.96 -1.20
CA LEU A 48 22.51 1.45 -2.53
C LEU A 48 24.01 1.16 -2.64
N VAL A 49 24.86 2.13 -2.32
CA VAL A 49 26.33 1.95 -2.38
C VAL A 49 26.78 0.85 -1.40
N LYS A 50 26.19 0.83 -0.19
CA LYS A 50 26.50 -0.17 0.83
C LYS A 50 26.16 -1.58 0.37
N GLN A 51 25.01 -1.77 -0.27
CA GLN A 51 24.61 -3.06 -0.82
C GLN A 51 25.50 -3.49 -1.98
N GLN A 52 25.75 -2.61 -2.95
CA GLN A 52 26.60 -2.94 -4.10
C GLN A 52 28.03 -3.28 -3.66
N GLY A 53 28.57 -2.55 -2.67
CA GLY A 53 29.85 -2.84 -2.06
C GLY A 53 29.91 -4.19 -1.33
N LYS A 54 28.81 -4.65 -0.71
CA LYS A 54 28.69 -5.99 -0.13
C LYS A 54 28.63 -7.09 -1.19
N LEU A 55 27.99 -6.81 -2.33
CA LEU A 55 27.87 -7.74 -3.47
C LEU A 55 29.13 -7.78 -4.36
N GLY A 56 30.20 -7.05 -4.00
CA GLY A 56 31.43 -6.98 -4.77
C GLY A 56 31.29 -6.31 -6.15
N LYS A 57 30.18 -5.61 -6.40
CA LYS A 57 29.95 -4.88 -7.66
C LYS A 57 30.72 -3.57 -7.63
N GLU A 58 31.40 -3.24 -8.74
CA GLU A 58 32.01 -1.92 -8.90
C GLU A 58 30.91 -0.85 -9.02
N VAL A 59 30.83 0.01 -8.02
CA VAL A 59 29.95 1.19 -8.05
C VAL A 59 30.66 2.29 -8.83
N LYS A 60 30.09 2.70 -9.97
CA LYS A 60 30.58 3.88 -10.70
C LYS A 60 30.19 5.14 -9.92
N LEU A 61 31.18 5.74 -9.27
CA LEU A 61 31.03 7.00 -8.55
C LEU A 61 31.53 8.18 -9.42
N PRO A 62 30.95 9.38 -9.30
CA PRO A 62 29.75 9.69 -8.53
C PRO A 62 28.49 9.06 -9.12
N LEU A 63 27.53 8.72 -8.25
CA LEU A 63 26.22 8.21 -8.66
C LEU A 63 25.51 9.23 -9.57
N LYS A 64 25.26 8.84 -10.81
CA LYS A 64 24.46 9.63 -11.75
C LYS A 64 22.97 9.40 -11.56
N GLU A 65 22.60 8.18 -11.19
CA GLU A 65 21.22 7.79 -10.97
C GLU A 65 21.10 7.08 -9.63
N LEU A 66 19.95 7.27 -9.01
CA LEU A 66 19.56 6.60 -7.79
C LEU A 66 18.61 5.47 -8.16
N SER A 67 19.03 4.21 -8.01
CA SER A 67 18.14 3.04 -8.11
C SER A 67 17.64 2.64 -6.70
N LEU A 68 16.82 1.58 -6.59
CA LEU A 68 16.50 1.00 -5.28
C LEU A 68 17.58 0.03 -4.83
N PRO A 69 17.95 0.04 -3.54
CA PRO A 69 18.54 -1.15 -2.94
C PRO A 69 17.50 -2.28 -2.88
N GLU A 70 17.94 -3.51 -3.11
CA GLU A 70 17.08 -4.71 -3.02
C GLU A 70 16.88 -5.13 -1.57
N GLY A 71 15.63 -5.25 -1.13
CA GLY A 71 15.30 -5.74 0.21
C GLY A 71 15.88 -4.91 1.36
N PHE A 72 16.17 -5.58 2.46
CA PHE A 72 16.64 -4.97 3.71
C PHE A 72 18.16 -4.78 3.74
N VAL A 73 18.60 -3.55 4.01
CA VAL A 73 20.01 -3.19 4.14
C VAL A 73 20.29 -2.65 5.54
N SER A 74 21.31 -3.20 6.21
CA SER A 74 21.67 -2.76 7.56
C SER A 74 22.13 -1.30 7.61
N CYS A 75 21.64 -0.56 8.58
CA CYS A 75 21.96 0.84 8.84
C CYS A 75 21.77 1.15 10.32
N THR A 76 22.88 1.45 11.01
CA THR A 76 22.85 1.86 12.41
C THR A 76 22.32 3.29 12.56
N HIS A 77 21.78 3.64 13.74
CA HIS A 77 21.43 5.04 14.05
C HIS A 77 22.64 5.98 13.92
N ARG A 78 23.85 5.50 14.20
CA ARG A 78 25.09 6.23 14.00
C ARG A 78 25.37 6.53 12.54
N GLU A 79 25.24 5.53 11.67
CA GLU A 79 25.38 5.71 10.21
C GLU A 79 24.31 6.67 9.68
N ALA A 80 23.06 6.54 10.13
CA ALA A 80 21.97 7.45 9.76
C ALA A 80 22.22 8.89 10.25
N ALA A 81 22.73 9.08 11.47
CA ALA A 81 23.06 10.41 11.99
C ALA A 81 24.19 11.07 11.21
N ALA A 82 25.28 10.32 10.98
CA ALA A 82 26.40 10.78 10.17
C ALA A 82 25.96 11.16 8.75
N LEU A 83 24.96 10.47 8.20
CA LEU A 83 24.41 10.73 6.87
C LEU A 83 23.46 11.94 6.82
N PHE A 84 22.53 12.04 7.76
CA PHE A 84 21.48 13.08 7.75
C PHE A 84 22.04 14.45 8.09
N TYR A 85 23.05 14.47 8.96
CA TYR A 85 23.61 15.69 9.52
C TYR A 85 25.06 15.94 9.09
N CYS A 86 25.54 15.30 8.01
CA CYS A 86 26.92 15.45 7.52
C CYS A 86 27.30 16.91 7.21
N ASP A 87 26.32 17.75 6.90
CA ASP A 87 26.46 19.17 6.56
C ASP A 87 25.91 20.10 7.66
N GLN A 88 25.63 19.56 8.85
CA GLN A 88 25.09 20.31 9.98
C GLN A 88 26.02 20.18 11.18
N LYS A 89 26.14 21.26 11.95
CA LYS A 89 26.89 21.24 13.22
C LYS A 89 26.14 20.49 14.34
N GLN A 90 24.86 20.18 14.13
CA GLN A 90 23.97 19.57 15.12
C GLN A 90 23.24 18.38 14.51
N GLY A 91 23.11 17.31 15.31
CA GLY A 91 22.50 16.05 14.93
C GLY A 91 22.94 14.96 15.90
N SER A 92 22.03 14.08 16.30
CA SER A 92 22.31 12.98 17.22
C SER A 92 21.76 11.67 16.68
N GLU A 93 22.25 10.55 17.20
CA GLU A 93 21.68 9.23 16.90
C GLU A 93 20.19 9.17 17.25
N ARG A 94 19.77 9.85 18.33
CA ARG A 94 18.36 9.96 18.73
C ARG A 94 17.53 10.72 17.70
N SER A 95 18.02 11.86 17.21
CA SER A 95 17.28 12.64 16.20
C SER A 95 17.25 11.93 14.85
N ALA A 96 18.30 11.18 14.50
CA ALA A 96 18.31 10.32 13.33
C ALA A 96 17.28 9.19 13.46
N GLY A 97 17.17 8.55 14.62
CA GLY A 97 16.13 7.56 14.92
C GLY A 97 14.72 8.15 14.77
N MET A 98 14.49 9.36 15.28
CA MET A 98 13.20 10.07 15.08
C MET A 98 12.93 10.39 13.61
N MET A 99 13.95 10.78 12.84
CA MET A 99 13.80 11.01 11.41
C MET A 99 13.46 9.70 10.68
N LEU A 100 14.13 8.59 11.00
CA LEU A 100 13.80 7.28 10.45
C LEU A 100 12.34 6.88 10.74
N ASN A 101 11.85 7.14 11.96
CA ASN A 101 10.44 6.92 12.29
C ASN A 101 9.52 7.77 11.40
N LYS A 102 9.82 9.07 11.26
CA LYS A 102 9.06 9.96 10.38
C LYS A 102 9.05 9.50 8.93
N LEU A 103 10.17 8.96 8.43
CA LEU A 103 10.25 8.40 7.07
C LEU A 103 9.45 7.10 6.93
N CYS A 104 9.35 6.29 7.99
CA CYS A 104 8.47 5.12 8.03
C CYS A 104 6.99 5.53 8.03
N GLU A 105 6.63 6.56 8.80
CA GLU A 105 5.25 7.08 8.91
C GLU A 105 4.69 7.54 7.56
N ILE A 106 5.56 8.05 6.68
CA ILE A 106 5.20 8.47 5.31
C ILE A 106 5.53 7.41 4.25
N GLU A 107 5.75 6.16 4.65
CA GLU A 107 5.97 5.00 3.77
C GLU A 107 7.14 5.14 2.78
N LEU A 108 8.12 5.99 3.08
CA LEU A 108 9.33 6.09 2.27
C LEU A 108 10.30 4.92 2.53
N ILE A 109 10.25 4.34 3.73
CA ILE A 109 11.09 3.22 4.15
C ILE A 109 10.32 2.26 5.07
N GLU A 110 10.75 1.01 5.13
CA GLU A 110 10.42 0.07 6.20
C GLU A 110 11.67 -0.22 7.04
N LYS A 111 11.50 -0.41 8.35
CA LYS A 111 12.59 -0.77 9.27
C LYS A 111 12.28 -2.08 10.00
N GLN A 112 13.29 -2.91 10.18
CA GLN A 112 13.25 -4.12 11.01
C GLN A 112 14.47 -4.15 11.93
N PHE A 113 14.32 -4.69 13.13
CA PHE A 113 15.43 -4.85 14.07
C PHE A 113 15.78 -6.34 14.17
N ASP A 114 17.03 -6.69 13.88
CA ASP A 114 17.50 -8.09 13.87
C ASP A 114 18.15 -8.54 15.19
N GLY A 115 18.03 -7.74 16.25
CA GLY A 115 18.70 -7.96 17.54
C GLY A 115 20.04 -7.23 17.68
N ASN A 116 20.68 -6.85 16.56
CA ASN A 116 21.97 -6.16 16.56
C ASN A 116 21.90 -4.77 15.91
N THR A 117 21.18 -4.65 14.80
CA THR A 117 21.11 -3.41 14.02
C THR A 117 19.74 -3.23 13.39
N ILE A 118 19.49 -2.01 12.92
CA ILE A 118 18.29 -1.72 12.16
C ILE A 118 18.59 -2.04 10.70
N ASN A 119 17.71 -2.82 10.11
CA ASN A 119 17.70 -3.10 8.69
C ASN A 119 16.62 -2.25 8.05
N ILE A 120 16.98 -1.53 7.00
CA ILE A 120 16.11 -0.57 6.32
C ILE A 120 15.86 -1.06 4.90
N GLN A 121 14.60 -1.14 4.52
CA GLN A 121 14.18 -1.34 3.14
C GLN A 121 13.64 -0.01 2.59
N VAL A 122 14.13 0.40 1.43
CA VAL A 122 13.64 1.60 0.74
C VAL A 122 12.40 1.22 -0.05
N GLN A 123 11.30 1.95 0.14
CA GLN A 123 10.06 1.67 -0.57
C GLN A 123 10.11 2.22 -2.00
N TYR A 124 9.44 1.50 -2.90
CA TYR A 124 9.33 1.89 -4.29
C TYR A 124 8.38 3.08 -4.44
N LEU A 125 8.88 4.14 -5.04
CA LEU A 125 8.07 5.28 -5.48
C LEU A 125 7.99 5.22 -7.00
N PRO A 126 6.79 4.99 -7.60
CA PRO A 126 6.61 4.81 -9.04
C PRO A 126 7.38 5.79 -9.93
N ASN A 127 7.57 7.02 -9.46
CA ASN A 127 8.11 8.11 -10.27
C ASN A 127 9.59 8.45 -9.98
N LEU A 128 10.27 7.73 -9.07
CA LEU A 128 11.65 8.04 -8.62
C LEU A 128 12.62 6.86 -8.70
N THR A 129 12.15 5.71 -9.20
CA THR A 129 12.89 4.46 -9.19
C THR A 129 12.68 3.69 -10.48
N THR A 130 13.79 3.27 -11.09
CA THR A 130 13.80 2.17 -12.03
C THR A 130 13.16 0.95 -11.33
N PRO A 131 12.16 0.29 -11.94
CA PRO A 131 11.45 -0.81 -11.31
C PRO A 131 12.43 -1.91 -10.85
N PRO A 132 12.17 -2.57 -9.70
CA PRO A 132 12.96 -3.72 -9.27
C PRO A 132 13.00 -4.79 -10.37
N GLN A 133 14.09 -5.56 -10.42
CA GLN A 133 14.28 -6.63 -11.40
C GLN A 133 13.09 -7.60 -11.39
N PRO A 134 12.70 -8.13 -12.56
CA PRO A 134 11.51 -8.95 -12.69
C PRO A 134 11.63 -10.17 -11.79
N VAL A 135 10.76 -10.24 -10.78
CA VAL A 135 10.28 -11.54 -10.30
C VAL A 135 9.74 -12.23 -11.54
N GLU A 136 10.17 -13.48 -11.81
CA GLU A 136 9.71 -14.30 -12.95
C GLU A 136 8.23 -14.04 -13.25
N SER A 137 7.86 -14.01 -14.54
CA SER A 137 6.51 -13.72 -15.02
C SER A 137 5.50 -14.81 -14.58
N VAL A 138 5.18 -14.80 -13.30
CA VAL A 138 4.26 -15.76 -12.69
C VAL A 138 2.86 -15.43 -13.21
N LYS A 139 2.26 -16.41 -13.89
CA LYS A 139 0.86 -16.31 -14.31
C LYS A 139 -0.03 -16.16 -13.09
N LEU A 140 -0.92 -15.17 -13.12
CA LEU A 140 -1.91 -14.93 -12.07
C LEU A 140 -3.31 -15.20 -12.59
N LYS A 141 -4.23 -15.58 -11.72
CA LYS A 141 -5.66 -15.71 -12.01
C LYS A 141 -6.50 -15.14 -10.87
N VAL A 142 -7.67 -14.58 -11.19
CA VAL A 142 -8.64 -14.22 -10.15
C VAL A 142 -9.48 -15.45 -9.83
N ASP A 143 -9.75 -15.67 -8.56
CA ASP A 143 -10.43 -16.87 -8.07
C ASP A 143 -11.30 -16.54 -6.85
N ALA A 144 -12.23 -17.44 -6.52
CA ALA A 144 -13.02 -17.31 -5.29
C ALA A 144 -12.11 -17.41 -4.06
N PHE A 145 -12.39 -16.58 -3.05
CA PHE A 145 -11.75 -16.72 -1.74
C PHE A 145 -12.23 -18.00 -1.06
N ARG A 146 -11.31 -18.78 -0.50
CA ARG A 146 -11.58 -20.03 0.23
C ARG A 146 -11.18 -19.89 1.69
N HIS A 147 -11.74 -20.74 2.54
CA HIS A 147 -11.44 -20.75 3.98
C HIS A 147 -9.93 -20.80 4.31
N ASN A 148 -9.14 -21.49 3.49
CA ASN A 148 -7.70 -21.64 3.66
C ASN A 148 -6.91 -20.40 3.24
N ASP A 149 -7.52 -19.49 2.46
CA ASP A 149 -6.89 -18.24 2.05
C ASP A 149 -6.87 -17.21 3.20
N ALA A 150 -7.66 -17.42 4.26
CA ALA A 150 -7.77 -16.49 5.39
C ALA A 150 -6.44 -16.21 6.07
N ILE A 151 -5.59 -17.23 6.25
CA ILE A 151 -4.27 -17.06 6.90
C ILE A 151 -3.33 -16.22 6.01
N PRO A 152 -3.00 -16.62 4.77
CA PRO A 152 -2.09 -15.83 3.94
C PRO A 152 -2.64 -14.42 3.63
N VAL A 153 -3.95 -14.26 3.48
CA VAL A 153 -4.56 -12.93 3.30
C VAL A 153 -4.49 -12.10 4.59
N ALA A 154 -4.70 -12.70 5.77
CA ALA A 154 -4.55 -11.98 7.04
C ALA A 154 -3.11 -11.52 7.28
N ASN A 155 -2.12 -12.37 6.98
CA ASN A 155 -0.71 -11.99 7.04
C ASN A 155 -0.38 -10.84 6.08
N PHE A 156 -0.95 -10.91 4.87
CA PHE A 156 -0.83 -9.84 3.89
C PHE A 156 -1.45 -8.52 4.40
N LEU A 157 -2.65 -8.55 4.96
CA LEU A 157 -3.36 -7.38 5.49
C LEU A 157 -2.76 -6.84 6.80
N SER A 158 -2.27 -7.70 7.71
CA SER A 158 -1.72 -7.28 9.00
C SER A 158 -0.47 -6.40 8.82
N ARG A 159 0.36 -6.69 7.80
CA ARG A 159 1.48 -5.82 7.41
C ARG A 159 1.03 -4.41 7.05
N LEU A 160 -0.13 -4.26 6.41
CA LEU A 160 -0.69 -2.97 6.01
C LEU A 160 -1.27 -2.19 7.19
N TYR A 161 -1.77 -2.87 8.21
CA TYR A 161 -2.40 -2.22 9.38
C TYR A 161 -1.44 -2.00 10.55
N ARG A 162 -0.16 -2.39 10.42
CA ARG A 162 0.90 -2.14 11.43
C ARG A 162 1.01 -0.69 11.87
N TRP A 163 0.69 0.26 11.00
CA TRP A 163 0.78 1.68 11.34
C TRP A 163 -0.36 2.13 12.28
N ILE A 164 -1.49 1.40 12.31
CA ILE A 164 -2.64 1.67 13.18
C ILE A 164 -2.52 0.92 14.51
N ASN A 165 -2.01 -0.32 14.48
CA ASN A 165 -1.87 -1.14 15.67
C ASN A 165 -0.49 -1.82 15.73
N ASN A 166 0.22 -1.64 16.85
CA ASN A 166 1.56 -2.17 17.08
C ASN A 166 1.57 -3.66 17.48
N ASP A 167 0.43 -4.26 17.87
CA ASP A 167 0.33 -5.69 18.20
C ASP A 167 -0.06 -6.53 16.97
N THR A 168 0.96 -6.97 16.22
CA THR A 168 0.75 -7.67 14.94
C THR A 168 0.12 -9.06 15.06
N ALA A 169 0.37 -9.79 16.14
CA ALA A 169 -0.05 -11.19 16.26
C ALA A 169 -1.54 -11.30 16.65
N ALA A 170 -2.00 -10.47 17.59
CA ALA A 170 -3.41 -10.40 17.97
C ALA A 170 -4.30 -9.92 16.80
N VAL A 171 -3.81 -8.93 16.04
CA VAL A 171 -4.50 -8.40 14.86
C VAL A 171 -4.59 -9.44 13.74
N GLU A 172 -3.52 -10.19 13.45
CA GLU A 172 -3.56 -11.22 12.40
C GLU A 172 -4.61 -12.31 12.72
N TYR A 173 -4.62 -12.83 13.95
CA TYR A 173 -5.62 -13.82 14.36
C TYR A 173 -7.06 -13.29 14.25
N LYS A 174 -7.29 -12.04 14.67
CA LYS A 174 -8.59 -11.37 14.52
C LYS A 174 -9.02 -11.30 13.06
N ILE A 175 -8.13 -10.85 12.17
CA ILE A 175 -8.42 -10.77 10.73
C ILE A 175 -8.74 -12.16 10.16
N VAL A 176 -8.01 -13.21 10.53
CA VAL A 176 -8.31 -14.59 10.11
C VAL A 176 -9.73 -14.98 10.48
N LYS A 177 -10.16 -14.72 11.71
CA LYS A 177 -11.51 -15.03 12.18
C LYS A 177 -12.57 -14.27 11.36
N LEU A 178 -12.38 -12.97 11.18
CA LEU A 178 -13.30 -12.12 10.41
C LEU A 178 -13.43 -12.60 8.96
N LEU A 179 -12.32 -12.87 8.28
CA LEU A 179 -12.35 -13.35 6.89
C LEU A 179 -13.08 -14.70 6.76
N ARG A 180 -12.92 -15.60 7.75
CA ARG A 180 -13.64 -16.88 7.79
C ARG A 180 -15.14 -16.70 8.04
N ASP A 181 -15.52 -15.74 8.87
CA ASP A 181 -16.93 -15.48 9.16
C ASP A 181 -17.61 -14.75 8.00
N TRP A 182 -16.92 -13.82 7.33
CA TRP A 182 -17.43 -13.14 6.15
C TRP A 182 -17.65 -14.09 4.96
N VAL A 183 -16.71 -15.00 4.68
CA VAL A 183 -16.89 -15.95 3.56
C VAL A 183 -18.03 -16.94 3.81
N LYS A 184 -18.34 -17.25 5.07
CA LYS A 184 -19.52 -18.07 5.42
C LYS A 184 -20.83 -17.33 5.16
N GLN A 185 -20.85 -16.04 5.50
CA GLN A 185 -22.05 -15.21 5.36
C GLN A 185 -22.33 -14.86 3.90
N TYR A 186 -21.30 -14.43 3.16
CA TYR A 186 -21.45 -14.07 1.75
C TYR A 186 -20.17 -14.33 0.94
N PRO A 187 -19.98 -15.56 0.41
CA PRO A 187 -18.76 -15.94 -0.30
C PRO A 187 -18.60 -15.22 -1.65
N THR A 188 -19.70 -14.87 -2.32
CA THR A 188 -19.69 -14.21 -3.64
C THR A 188 -18.86 -12.93 -3.63
N GLY A 189 -18.97 -12.13 -2.57
CA GLY A 189 -18.27 -10.85 -2.43
C GLY A 189 -16.77 -10.96 -2.17
N MET A 190 -16.21 -12.16 -1.95
CA MET A 190 -14.81 -12.33 -1.55
C MET A 190 -13.97 -13.03 -2.63
N ARG A 191 -12.91 -12.36 -3.09
CA ARG A 191 -12.11 -12.79 -4.25
C ARG A 191 -10.62 -12.59 -4.00
N VAL A 192 -9.81 -13.40 -4.66
CA VAL A 192 -8.35 -13.34 -4.56
C VAL A 192 -7.68 -13.36 -5.92
N LEU A 193 -6.59 -12.60 -6.05
CA LEU A 193 -5.65 -12.77 -7.15
C LEU A 193 -4.64 -13.82 -6.71
N ARG A 194 -4.52 -14.91 -7.46
CA ARG A 194 -3.76 -16.09 -7.08
C ARG A 194 -2.63 -16.35 -8.07
N ARG A 195 -1.46 -16.70 -7.57
CA ARG A 195 -0.40 -17.25 -8.42
C ARG A 195 -0.79 -18.64 -8.92
N CYS A 196 -0.60 -18.90 -10.20
CA CYS A 196 -0.94 -20.19 -10.81
C CYS A 196 0.05 -21.31 -10.46
N ASP A 197 1.28 -20.98 -10.06
CA ASP A 197 2.34 -21.94 -9.79
C ASP A 197 2.20 -22.63 -8.43
N ASN A 198 1.84 -21.87 -7.38
CA ASN A 198 1.77 -22.36 -6.00
C ASN A 198 0.43 -22.08 -5.32
N SER A 199 -0.54 -21.50 -6.04
CA SER A 199 -1.85 -21.15 -5.51
C SER A 199 -1.85 -20.12 -4.37
N ASN A 200 -0.75 -19.42 -4.11
CA ASN A 200 -0.71 -18.39 -3.07
C ASN A 200 -1.52 -17.15 -3.48
N PRO A 201 -2.38 -16.60 -2.60
CA PRO A 201 -3.04 -15.34 -2.85
C PRO A 201 -2.04 -14.18 -2.74
N VAL A 202 -2.03 -13.32 -3.75
CA VAL A 202 -1.19 -12.12 -3.90
C VAL A 202 -2.02 -10.86 -4.11
N GLY A 203 -3.34 -10.99 -4.03
CA GLY A 203 -4.29 -9.90 -4.02
C GLY A 203 -5.60 -10.39 -3.42
N PHE A 204 -6.36 -9.47 -2.84
CA PHE A 204 -7.59 -9.77 -2.14
C PHE A 204 -8.54 -8.58 -2.25
N TYR A 205 -9.82 -8.87 -2.49
CA TYR A 205 -10.88 -7.92 -2.23
C TYR A 205 -12.08 -8.56 -1.57
N VAL A 206 -12.83 -7.73 -0.83
CA VAL A 206 -14.11 -8.07 -0.24
C VAL A 206 -15.11 -6.95 -0.50
N LEU A 207 -16.20 -7.33 -1.17
CA LEU A 207 -17.40 -6.54 -1.39
C LEU A 207 -18.44 -6.97 -0.36
N TYR A 208 -18.84 -6.02 0.47
CA TYR A 208 -19.67 -6.25 1.65
C TYR A 208 -21.06 -5.64 1.39
N PRO A 209 -22.06 -6.42 0.91
CA PRO A 209 -23.42 -5.91 0.79
C PRO A 209 -23.88 -5.50 2.18
N THR A 210 -24.24 -4.24 2.34
CA THR A 210 -24.37 -3.62 3.66
C THR A 210 -25.82 -3.67 4.12
N ALA A 211 -26.06 -4.25 5.30
CA ALA A 211 -27.39 -4.28 5.89
C ALA A 211 -27.91 -2.84 6.11
N PRO A 212 -29.21 -2.56 5.92
CA PRO A 212 -29.77 -1.20 5.99
C PRO A 212 -29.45 -0.48 7.31
N GLU A 213 -29.45 -1.20 8.43
CA GLU A 213 -29.13 -0.67 9.75
C GLU A 213 -27.68 -0.14 9.88
N SER A 214 -26.79 -0.60 8.98
CA SER A 214 -25.38 -0.22 8.93
C SER A 214 -25.11 0.94 7.96
N GLU A 215 -26.04 1.27 7.07
CA GLU A 215 -25.84 2.28 6.00
C GLU A 215 -25.51 3.66 6.58
N ARG A 216 -26.15 4.04 7.69
CA ARG A 216 -25.87 5.29 8.42
C ARG A 216 -24.39 5.47 8.77
N ASN A 217 -23.63 4.39 8.89
CA ASN A 217 -22.22 4.44 9.28
C ASN A 217 -21.32 5.02 8.19
N PHE A 218 -21.73 5.03 6.92
CA PHE A 218 -21.01 5.73 5.85
C PHE A 218 -21.02 7.25 6.00
N PHE A 219 -21.91 7.78 6.84
CA PHE A 219 -22.04 9.21 7.12
C PHE A 219 -21.41 9.60 8.47
N LEU A 220 -20.83 8.63 9.18
CA LEU A 220 -20.06 8.86 10.40
C LEU A 220 -18.56 9.02 10.09
N PRO A 221 -17.77 9.61 11.01
CA PRO A 221 -16.32 9.67 10.85
C PRO A 221 -15.72 8.29 10.52
N PRO A 222 -14.95 8.14 9.43
CA PRO A 222 -14.49 6.85 8.95
C PRO A 222 -13.65 6.06 9.96
N SER A 223 -12.99 6.70 10.93
CA SER A 223 -12.28 6.00 12.02
C SER A 223 -13.19 5.05 12.81
N LYS A 224 -14.50 5.35 12.92
CA LYS A 224 -15.47 4.48 13.58
C LYS A 224 -15.71 3.16 12.83
N ALA A 225 -15.29 3.07 11.58
CA ALA A 225 -15.46 1.91 10.72
C ALA A 225 -14.18 1.08 10.53
N LEU A 226 -13.06 1.44 11.17
CA LEU A 226 -11.76 0.76 11.10
C LEU A 226 -11.72 -0.56 11.91
N HIS A 227 -12.66 -1.46 11.69
CA HIS A 227 -12.78 -2.69 12.49
C HIS A 227 -11.61 -3.68 12.32
N LEU A 228 -11.06 -3.78 11.11
CA LEU A 228 -9.88 -4.63 10.84
C LEU A 228 -8.63 -4.16 11.61
N CYS A 229 -8.65 -2.92 12.12
CA CYS A 229 -7.49 -2.25 12.72
C CYS A 229 -7.72 -1.83 14.17
N SER A 230 -8.94 -2.01 14.70
CA SER A 230 -9.30 -1.62 16.06
C SER A 230 -9.30 -2.81 17.00
N ASP A 231 -9.24 -2.54 18.31
CA ASP A 231 -9.39 -3.57 19.34
C ASP A 231 -10.85 -3.92 19.63
N SER A 232 -11.81 -3.32 18.91
CA SER A 232 -13.25 -3.61 19.07
C SER A 232 -13.57 -5.00 18.52
N ASP A 233 -14.22 -5.84 19.32
CA ASP A 233 -14.76 -7.13 18.88
C ASP A 233 -16.03 -7.00 18.04
N ILE A 234 -16.70 -5.84 18.08
CA ILE A 234 -17.94 -5.59 17.35
C ILE A 234 -17.62 -4.91 16.02
N ASP A 235 -18.03 -5.55 14.92
CA ASP A 235 -18.02 -4.91 13.60
C ASP A 235 -19.19 -3.93 13.50
N PRO A 236 -18.95 -2.63 13.23
CA PRO A 236 -20.03 -1.67 13.04
C PRO A 236 -20.87 -1.95 11.78
N PHE A 237 -20.39 -2.75 10.83
CA PHE A 237 -21.11 -3.12 9.62
C PHE A 237 -21.54 -4.59 9.64
N GLN A 238 -22.79 -4.81 9.24
CA GLN A 238 -23.36 -6.15 9.07
C GLN A 238 -23.55 -6.45 7.56
N ILE A 239 -23.35 -7.72 7.19
CA ILE A 239 -23.64 -8.19 5.83
C ILE A 239 -25.16 -8.30 5.67
N ALA A 240 -25.70 -7.75 4.59
CA ALA A 240 -27.08 -7.94 4.21
C ALA A 240 -27.38 -9.41 3.87
N ILE A 241 -28.60 -9.86 4.15
CA ILE A 241 -29.03 -11.23 3.85
C ILE A 241 -29.53 -11.26 2.39
N PRO A 242 -28.99 -12.13 1.52
CA PRO A 242 -29.45 -12.26 0.13
C PRO A 242 -30.96 -12.49 0.02
N GLY A 243 -31.58 -11.92 -1.02
CA GLY A 243 -33.01 -12.04 -1.28
C GLY A 243 -33.89 -11.07 -0.47
N LYS A 244 -33.30 -10.15 0.30
CA LYS A 244 -34.00 -8.98 0.83
C LYS A 244 -33.81 -7.78 -0.09
N ASP A 245 -34.90 -7.05 -0.33
CA ASP A 245 -34.92 -5.88 -1.23
C ASP A 245 -34.45 -4.59 -0.54
N ASP A 246 -33.95 -4.65 0.69
CA ASP A 246 -33.58 -3.48 1.48
C ASP A 246 -32.10 -3.09 1.34
N CYS A 247 -31.27 -3.93 0.72
CA CYS A 247 -29.85 -3.65 0.52
C CYS A 247 -29.60 -2.72 -0.68
N THR A 248 -29.15 -1.49 -0.40
CA THR A 248 -28.82 -0.46 -1.41
C THR A 248 -27.32 -0.29 -1.62
N GLY A 249 -26.51 -0.53 -0.59
CA GLY A 249 -25.08 -0.20 -0.59
C GLY A 249 -24.14 -1.40 -0.52
N VAL A 250 -22.98 -1.28 -1.18
CA VAL A 250 -21.82 -2.17 -1.01
C VAL A 250 -20.67 -1.40 -0.39
N PHE A 251 -20.09 -1.93 0.69
CA PHE A 251 -18.80 -1.47 1.18
C PHE A 251 -17.67 -2.31 0.56
N PHE A 252 -16.79 -1.67 -0.21
CA PHE A 252 -15.45 -2.17 -0.52
C PHE A 252 -14.61 -2.21 0.76
N ARG A 253 -14.78 -3.28 1.54
CA ARG A 253 -14.20 -3.40 2.88
C ARG A 253 -12.69 -3.58 2.85
N SER A 254 -12.17 -4.17 1.76
CA SER A 254 -10.75 -4.21 1.42
C SER A 254 -10.62 -4.46 -0.08
N TRP A 255 -9.65 -3.84 -0.73
CA TRP A 255 -9.29 -4.08 -2.12
C TRP A 255 -7.80 -3.81 -2.29
N ARG A 256 -6.99 -4.86 -2.47
CA ARG A 256 -5.52 -4.75 -2.40
C ARG A 256 -4.83 -5.77 -3.28
N LEU A 257 -3.69 -5.36 -3.84
CA LEU A 257 -2.70 -6.22 -4.47
C LEU A 257 -1.39 -6.10 -3.69
N ASP A 258 -0.66 -7.20 -3.55
CA ASP A 258 0.70 -7.16 -3.00
C ASP A 258 1.62 -6.38 -3.95
N THR A 259 2.51 -5.56 -3.37
CA THR A 259 3.28 -4.52 -4.08
C THR A 259 4.01 -5.05 -5.32
N PRO A 260 4.66 -6.24 -5.29
CA PRO A 260 5.32 -6.80 -6.48
C PRO A 260 4.37 -7.10 -7.66
N TYR A 261 3.07 -7.22 -7.39
CA TYR A 261 2.04 -7.54 -8.37
C TYR A 261 1.17 -6.33 -8.73
N LEU A 262 1.43 -5.15 -8.13
CA LEU A 262 0.71 -3.92 -8.41
C LEU A 262 1.18 -3.31 -9.74
N ASN A 263 0.61 -3.81 -10.83
CA ASN A 263 0.79 -3.27 -12.17
C ASN A 263 -0.55 -3.09 -12.88
N ARG A 264 -0.53 -2.37 -14.00
CA ARG A 264 -1.74 -2.01 -14.75
C ARG A 264 -2.58 -3.22 -15.16
N ASP A 265 -1.95 -4.30 -15.62
CA ASP A 265 -2.68 -5.49 -16.09
C ASP A 265 -3.36 -6.24 -14.96
N ASN A 266 -2.69 -6.36 -13.81
CA ASN A 266 -3.26 -6.99 -12.63
C ASN A 266 -4.37 -6.13 -12.01
N VAL A 267 -4.18 -4.82 -11.92
CA VAL A 267 -5.24 -3.89 -11.47
C VAL A 267 -6.44 -3.99 -12.39
N ARG A 268 -6.25 -3.90 -13.71
CA ARG A 268 -7.33 -4.05 -14.70
C ARG A 268 -8.08 -5.37 -14.51
N ARG A 269 -7.36 -6.49 -14.47
CA ARG A 269 -7.95 -7.82 -14.29
C ARG A 269 -8.78 -7.92 -13.02
N PHE A 270 -8.29 -7.32 -11.93
CA PHE A 270 -8.95 -7.38 -10.62
C PHE A 270 -10.17 -6.47 -10.55
N VAL A 271 -10.15 -5.31 -11.20
CA VAL A 271 -11.31 -4.42 -11.36
C VAL A 271 -12.36 -5.03 -12.30
N GLU A 272 -11.96 -5.66 -13.40
CA GLU A 272 -12.89 -6.37 -14.30
C GLU A 272 -13.60 -7.53 -13.57
N ASP A 273 -12.91 -8.28 -12.69
CA ASP A 273 -13.57 -9.28 -11.83
C ASP A 273 -14.51 -8.62 -10.81
N THR A 274 -14.16 -7.43 -10.31
CA THR A 274 -15.02 -6.65 -9.41
C THR A 274 -16.34 -6.29 -10.10
N GLN A 275 -16.31 -5.79 -11.34
CA GLN A 275 -17.53 -5.50 -12.11
C GLN A 275 -18.38 -6.76 -12.30
N LYS A 276 -17.77 -7.91 -12.66
CA LYS A 276 -18.49 -9.19 -12.79
C LYS A 276 -19.12 -9.64 -11.48
N THR A 277 -18.39 -9.48 -10.37
CA THR A 277 -18.89 -9.83 -9.04
C THR A 277 -20.07 -8.96 -8.67
N LEU A 278 -20.00 -7.64 -8.91
CA LEU A 278 -21.09 -6.72 -8.64
C LEU A 278 -22.34 -7.01 -9.48
N VAL A 279 -22.19 -7.38 -10.76
CA VAL A 279 -23.31 -7.85 -11.58
C VAL A 279 -23.96 -9.10 -10.98
N GLN A 280 -23.17 -10.03 -10.45
CA GLN A 280 -23.71 -11.18 -9.73
C GLN A 280 -24.41 -10.76 -8.43
N MET A 281 -23.86 -9.80 -7.69
CA MET A 281 -24.46 -9.26 -6.47
C MET A 281 -25.81 -8.57 -6.74
N GLN A 282 -26.01 -7.95 -7.91
CA GLN A 282 -27.32 -7.38 -8.28
C GLN A 282 -28.42 -8.45 -8.40
N ALA A 283 -28.06 -9.71 -8.71
CA ALA A 283 -29.03 -10.81 -8.71
C ALA A 283 -29.43 -11.22 -7.28
N ASP A 284 -28.49 -11.11 -6.33
CA ASP A 284 -28.73 -11.42 -4.91
C ASP A 284 -29.44 -10.26 -4.18
N PHE A 285 -29.24 -9.01 -4.65
CA PHE A 285 -29.74 -7.75 -4.08
C PHE A 285 -30.22 -6.81 -5.20
N PRO A 286 -31.50 -6.90 -5.61
CA PRO A 286 -32.01 -6.18 -6.79
C PRO A 286 -31.94 -4.65 -6.72
N ASN A 287 -31.97 -4.09 -5.50
CA ASN A 287 -31.96 -2.63 -5.27
C ASN A 287 -30.56 -2.06 -5.00
N LEU A 288 -29.50 -2.83 -5.27
CA LEU A 288 -28.13 -2.37 -5.13
C LEU A 288 -27.84 -1.18 -6.05
N CYS A 289 -27.41 -0.05 -5.50
CA CYS A 289 -27.16 1.18 -6.26
C CYS A 289 -25.91 1.95 -5.82
N ASP A 290 -25.39 1.72 -4.61
CA ASP A 290 -24.36 2.56 -4.02
C ASP A 290 -23.08 1.80 -3.71
N LEU A 291 -21.92 2.37 -4.05
CA LEU A 291 -20.61 1.81 -3.75
C LEU A 291 -19.84 2.76 -2.84
N TYR A 292 -19.44 2.27 -1.68
CA TYR A 292 -18.63 2.99 -0.71
C TYR A 292 -17.26 2.33 -0.55
N LEU A 293 -16.23 3.14 -0.40
CA LEU A 293 -14.90 2.67 0.00
C LEU A 293 -14.28 3.61 1.02
N MET A 294 -13.36 3.08 1.82
CA MET A 294 -12.55 3.88 2.73
C MET A 294 -11.13 3.94 2.21
N ILE A 295 -10.60 5.15 2.04
CA ILE A 295 -9.16 5.34 1.85
C ILE A 295 -8.50 5.44 3.21
N VAL A 296 -7.52 4.57 3.39
CA VAL A 296 -6.68 4.46 4.58
C VAL A 296 -5.26 4.85 4.12
N HIS A 297 -4.82 6.07 4.48
CA HIS A 297 -3.50 6.65 4.15
C HIS A 297 -2.37 5.78 4.72
N PRO A 298 -1.16 5.70 4.12
CA PRO A 298 -0.56 6.45 3.00
C PRO A 298 -0.56 5.81 1.60
N VAL A 299 -1.48 4.90 1.27
CA VAL A 299 -1.34 4.14 0.00
C VAL A 299 -1.81 4.91 -1.24
N HIS A 300 -1.04 5.94 -1.65
CA HIS A 300 -1.36 6.93 -2.68
C HIS A 300 -1.81 6.34 -4.03
N SER A 301 -1.19 5.24 -4.48
CA SER A 301 -1.52 4.60 -5.76
C SER A 301 -2.98 4.11 -5.83
N TYR A 302 -3.59 3.79 -4.69
CA TYR A 302 -4.99 3.35 -4.65
C TYR A 302 -5.99 4.51 -4.70
N ILE A 303 -5.57 5.71 -4.30
CA ILE A 303 -6.39 6.92 -4.43
C ILE A 303 -6.57 7.24 -5.91
N GLU A 304 -5.48 7.22 -6.67
CA GLU A 304 -5.52 7.49 -8.11
C GLU A 304 -6.36 6.45 -8.85
N VAL A 305 -6.26 5.17 -8.46
CA VAL A 305 -7.13 4.10 -8.96
C VAL A 305 -8.59 4.39 -8.63
N ALA A 306 -8.93 4.71 -7.37
CA ALA A 306 -10.31 5.00 -6.98
C ALA A 306 -10.89 6.19 -7.76
N VAL A 307 -10.14 7.29 -7.89
CA VAL A 307 -10.54 8.47 -8.65
C VAL A 307 -10.73 8.14 -10.14
N ALA A 308 -9.81 7.38 -10.73
CA ALA A 308 -9.93 6.95 -12.13
C ALA A 308 -11.16 6.05 -12.36
N LEU A 309 -11.60 5.32 -11.33
CA LEU A 309 -12.80 4.50 -11.32
C LEU A 309 -14.07 5.30 -10.92
N GLY A 310 -14.00 6.62 -10.90
CA GLY A 310 -15.17 7.50 -10.69
C GLY A 310 -15.59 7.67 -9.23
N PHE A 311 -14.79 7.21 -8.26
CA PHE A 311 -15.06 7.47 -6.85
C PHE A 311 -14.74 8.92 -6.50
N GLN A 312 -15.58 9.51 -5.65
CA GLN A 312 -15.47 10.89 -5.17
C GLN A 312 -15.44 10.91 -3.65
N LYS A 313 -14.63 11.80 -3.06
CA LYS A 313 -14.54 11.95 -1.60
C LYS A 313 -15.85 12.55 -1.06
N ILE A 314 -16.44 11.91 -0.06
CA ILE A 314 -17.74 12.33 0.54
C ILE A 314 -17.69 12.63 2.03
N GLY A 315 -16.59 12.32 2.72
CA GLY A 315 -16.45 12.62 4.14
C GLY A 315 -15.05 12.29 4.64
N GLU A 316 -14.52 13.11 5.54
CA GLU A 316 -13.19 12.92 6.13
C GLU A 316 -13.27 12.73 7.63
N ASP A 317 -12.27 12.04 8.18
CA ASP A 317 -12.16 11.90 9.61
C ASP A 317 -11.49 13.15 10.22
N PRO A 318 -12.03 13.71 11.31
CA PRO A 318 -11.45 14.89 11.94
C PRO A 318 -10.12 14.60 12.66
N ASN A 319 -9.85 13.35 13.03
CA ASN A 319 -8.75 12.98 13.91
C ASN A 319 -7.77 11.97 13.29
N ALA A 320 -8.07 11.44 12.11
CA ALA A 320 -7.24 10.46 11.41
C ALA A 320 -7.15 10.77 9.91
N PRO A 321 -6.05 10.41 9.22
CA PRO A 321 -5.90 10.61 7.79
C PRO A 321 -6.67 9.53 7.00
N VAL A 322 -7.97 9.39 7.27
CA VAL A 322 -8.86 8.43 6.61
C VAL A 322 -10.11 9.16 6.11
N TYR A 323 -10.66 8.72 4.99
CA TYR A 323 -11.84 9.34 4.40
C TYR A 323 -12.68 8.36 3.58
N TRP A 324 -13.97 8.67 3.46
CA TRP A 324 -14.92 7.97 2.63
C TRP A 324 -14.86 8.44 1.19
N MET A 325 -14.96 7.50 0.26
CA MET A 325 -15.29 7.80 -1.13
C MET A 325 -16.52 7.01 -1.58
N TYR A 326 -17.18 7.53 -2.61
CA TYR A 326 -18.44 7.04 -3.13
C TYR A 326 -18.49 7.10 -4.65
N THR A 327 -19.16 6.14 -5.26
CA THR A 327 -19.68 6.21 -6.63
C THR A 327 -20.98 5.42 -6.72
N SER A 328 -21.79 5.67 -7.76
CA SER A 328 -22.95 4.82 -8.00
C SER A 328 -22.54 3.53 -8.71
N LEU A 329 -23.28 2.45 -8.44
CA LEU A 329 -23.06 1.15 -9.06
C LEU A 329 -23.13 1.23 -10.58
N ASP A 330 -24.16 1.88 -11.13
CA ASP A 330 -24.36 2.01 -12.58
C ASP A 330 -23.19 2.73 -13.25
N GLN A 331 -22.70 3.81 -12.63
CA GLN A 331 -21.53 4.52 -13.13
C GLN A 331 -20.32 3.59 -13.17
N PHE A 332 -20.04 2.88 -12.07
CA PHE A 332 -18.91 1.95 -11.98
C PHE A 332 -19.01 0.79 -13.00
N LEU A 333 -20.20 0.19 -13.16
CA LEU A 333 -20.43 -0.91 -14.10
C LEU A 333 -20.34 -0.48 -15.55
N SER A 334 -20.67 0.78 -15.88
CA SER A 334 -20.59 1.31 -17.24
C SER A 334 -19.16 1.70 -17.69
N LEU A 335 -18.18 1.68 -16.78
CA LEU A 335 -16.81 2.09 -17.10
C LEU A 335 -16.11 1.11 -18.04
N ASP A 336 -15.48 1.66 -19.08
CA ASP A 336 -14.40 0.98 -19.80
C ASP A 336 -13.14 1.01 -18.92
N ILE A 337 -12.89 -0.09 -18.23
CA ILE A 337 -11.76 -0.21 -17.28
C ILE A 337 -10.41 0.01 -17.97
N LYS A 338 -10.24 -0.45 -19.22
CA LYS A 338 -8.99 -0.26 -19.95
C LYS A 338 -8.74 1.22 -20.21
N LYS A 339 -9.78 1.97 -20.59
CA LYS A 339 -9.70 3.41 -20.81
C LYS A 339 -9.51 4.17 -19.50
N ALA A 340 -10.26 3.82 -18.45
CA ALA A 340 -10.19 4.45 -17.14
C ALA A 340 -8.77 4.38 -16.55
N LEU A 341 -8.11 3.23 -16.64
CA LEU A 341 -6.77 3.00 -16.09
C LEU A 341 -5.63 3.42 -17.02
N SER A 342 -5.91 3.88 -18.25
CA SER A 342 -4.89 4.14 -19.27
C SER A 342 -3.88 5.24 -18.90
N LYS A 343 -4.34 6.24 -18.13
CA LYS A 343 -3.54 7.39 -17.70
C LYS A 343 -2.82 7.18 -16.38
N LEU A 344 -3.08 6.06 -15.70
CA LEU A 344 -2.45 5.74 -14.43
C LEU A 344 -1.06 5.17 -14.70
N GLU A 345 -0.07 5.75 -14.04
CA GLU A 345 1.30 5.25 -14.06
C GLU A 345 1.44 4.16 -13.02
N PHE A 346 1.67 2.95 -13.51
CA PHE A 346 2.10 1.83 -12.69
C PHE A 346 3.53 1.51 -13.07
N ALA A 347 4.33 1.00 -12.13
CA ALA A 347 5.63 0.45 -12.46
C ALA A 347 5.48 -0.54 -13.63
N PRO A 348 6.20 -0.37 -14.76
CA PRO A 348 6.06 -1.30 -15.85
C PRO A 348 6.57 -2.68 -15.41
N PRO A 349 5.89 -3.79 -15.76
CA PRO A 349 6.56 -5.07 -15.80
C PRO A 349 7.68 -4.94 -16.83
N CYS A 350 8.94 -5.15 -16.43
CA CYS A 350 10.07 -5.04 -17.33
C CYS A 350 9.87 -6.04 -18.48
N ALA A 351 9.75 -5.55 -19.71
CA ALA A 351 9.68 -6.40 -20.89
C ALA A 351 10.99 -7.18 -21.00
N GLU A 352 10.87 -8.49 -21.24
CA GLU A 352 11.99 -9.39 -21.51
C GLU A 352 12.86 -8.81 -22.64
N LEU A 353 14.15 -8.60 -22.35
CA LEU A 353 15.20 -8.36 -23.34
C LEU A 353 15.98 -9.66 -23.58
#